data_AF-A0A7G7G2Y0-F1
#
_entry.id   AF-A0A7G7G2Y0-F1
#
_cell.length_a   1.000
_cell.length_b   1.000
_cell.length_c   1.000
_cell.angle_alpha   90.00
_cell.angle_beta   90.00
_cell.angle_gamma   90.00
#
_symmetry.space_group_name_H-M   'P 1'
#
loop_
_entity.id
_entity.type
_entity.pdbx_description
1 polymer ?
#
loop_
_entity_poly.entity_id
_entity_poly.type
_entity_poly.pdbx_seq_one_letter_code
_entity_poly.pdbx_strand_id
1 'polypeptide(L)'
;MTNIITEYIESGILELYILEQVTPAQAAEVEQMAARHPAIRQELDAIRENLEQYAIAHAVQPRPLMKSLFLATVDYMERLQNGETVITPPLLSQTSRVEQYAAWLNRPDFTLPDETTDLHIKIIEATPAVTSAVVWLIDEAEKEVHEKEHERFLVVEGTCTVTAGEALFYLKPGDFYEVPLYTPHTIRVTSPEPCKVVLQRVAV
;
A
#
# COMPACT_ATOMS: atom_id res chain seq x y z
N MET A 1 -38.27 11.98 40.39
CA MET A 1 -37.95 12.94 39.31
C MET A 1 -36.83 12.31 38.52
N THR A 2 -37.09 11.87 37.29
CA THR A 2 -36.05 11.36 36.40
C THR A 2 -35.10 12.48 36.03
N ASN A 3 -33.81 12.15 35.94
CA ASN A 3 -32.77 13.09 35.56
C ASN A 3 -32.74 13.17 34.02
N ILE A 4 -33.14 14.32 33.48
CA ILE A 4 -33.24 14.58 32.02
C ILE A 4 -31.90 14.27 31.31
N ILE A 5 -30.77 14.48 31.98
CA ILE A 5 -29.44 14.14 31.42
C ILE A 5 -29.26 12.63 31.29
N THR A 6 -29.72 11.86 32.27
CA THR A 6 -29.68 10.40 32.24
C THR A 6 -30.58 9.85 31.14
N GLU A 7 -31.81 10.36 31.00
CA GLU A 7 -32.71 9.97 29.91
C GLU A 7 -32.11 10.29 28.53
N TYR A 8 -31.41 11.42 28.40
CA TYR A 8 -30.75 11.80 27.15
C TYR A 8 -29.60 10.84 26.80
N ILE A 9 -28.77 10.48 27.79
CA ILE A 9 -27.69 9.49 27.64
C ILE A 9 -28.26 8.12 27.25
N GLU A 10 -29.30 7.66 27.93
CA GLU A 10 -29.92 6.35 27.69
C GLU A 10 -30.78 6.28 26.42
N SER A 11 -30.96 7.40 25.71
CA SER A 11 -31.81 7.48 24.50
C SER A 11 -31.21 6.81 23.26
N GLY A 12 -29.89 6.53 23.27
CA GLY A 12 -29.15 6.04 22.11
C GLY A 12 -28.73 7.12 21.10
N ILE A 13 -29.05 8.40 21.36
CA ILE A 13 -28.75 9.49 20.43
C ILE A 13 -27.25 9.78 20.31
N LEU A 14 -26.47 9.50 21.36
CA LEU A 14 -25.03 9.78 21.41
C LEU A 14 -24.26 8.79 20.54
N GLU A 15 -24.63 7.51 20.58
CA GLU A 15 -24.11 6.45 19.73
C GLU A 15 -24.43 6.72 18.27
N LEU A 16 -25.69 7.05 17.97
CA LEU A 16 -26.10 7.40 16.61
C LEU A 16 -25.35 8.64 16.10
N TYR A 17 -25.11 9.62 16.96
CA TYR A 17 -24.34 10.81 16.60
C TYR A 17 -22.89 10.46 16.27
N ILE A 18 -22.22 9.62 17.07
CA ILE A 18 -20.85 9.18 16.81
C ILE A 18 -20.76 8.36 15.52
N LEU A 19 -21.77 7.56 15.21
CA LEU A 19 -21.86 6.77 13.97
C LEU A 19 -22.29 7.60 12.75
N GLU A 20 -22.46 8.92 12.89
CA GLU A 20 -22.98 9.82 11.85
C GLU A 20 -24.36 9.41 11.29
N GLN A 21 -25.20 8.78 12.12
CA GLN A 21 -26.55 8.30 11.78
C GLN A 21 -27.67 9.21 12.32
N VAL A 22 -27.36 10.48 12.55
CA VAL A 22 -28.33 11.49 13.01
C VAL A 22 -28.56 12.56 11.96
N THR A 23 -29.71 13.24 12.04
CA THR A 23 -29.96 14.42 11.22
C THR A 23 -29.06 15.59 11.64
N PRO A 24 -28.79 16.57 10.76
CA PRO A 24 -28.02 17.77 11.14
C PRO A 24 -28.62 18.54 12.34
N ALA A 25 -29.95 18.53 12.49
CA ALA A 25 -30.63 19.15 13.62
C ALA A 25 -30.33 18.43 14.94
N GLN A 26 -30.37 17.10 14.94
CA GLN A 26 -30.02 16.27 16.09
C GLN A 26 -28.53 16.37 16.43
N ALA A 27 -27.65 16.42 15.42
CA ALA A 27 -26.22 16.65 15.66
C ALA A 27 -25.98 17.99 16.37
N ALA A 28 -26.62 19.07 15.89
CA ALA A 28 -26.53 20.37 16.54
C ALA A 28 -27.10 20.37 17.97
N GLU A 29 -28.14 19.59 18.23
CA GLU A 29 -28.69 19.39 19.57
C GLU A 29 -27.70 18.65 20.49
N VAL A 30 -27.11 17.55 20.04
CA VAL A 30 -26.10 16.79 20.79
C VAL A 30 -24.91 17.66 21.14
N GLU A 31 -24.40 18.45 20.18
CA GLU A 31 -23.29 19.38 20.41
C GLU A 31 -23.65 20.45 21.45
N GLN A 32 -24.86 21.02 21.35
CA GLN A 32 -25.35 22.00 22.31
C GLN A 32 -25.50 21.39 23.72
N MET A 33 -26.00 20.16 23.80
CA MET A 33 -26.17 19.42 25.05
C MET A 33 -24.82 19.07 25.68
N ALA A 34 -23.86 18.60 24.88
CA ALA A 34 -22.49 18.31 25.32
C ALA A 34 -21.76 19.57 25.81
N ALA A 35 -21.98 20.73 25.17
CA ALA A 35 -21.39 22.01 25.60
C ALA A 35 -21.94 22.52 26.93
N ARG A 36 -23.21 22.23 27.24
CA ARG A 36 -23.88 22.67 28.48
C ARG A 36 -23.73 21.68 29.64
N HIS A 37 -23.52 20.40 29.34
CA HIS A 37 -23.54 19.33 30.31
C HIS A 37 -22.29 18.45 30.20
N PRO A 38 -21.31 18.62 31.11
CA PRO A 38 -20.07 17.83 31.10
C PRO A 38 -20.29 16.31 31.13
N ALA A 39 -21.36 15.83 31.76
CA ALA A 39 -21.71 14.41 31.79
C ALA A 39 -21.99 13.83 30.39
N ILE A 40 -22.65 14.60 29.50
CA ILE A 40 -22.93 14.17 28.13
C ILE A 40 -21.62 14.14 27.32
N ARG A 41 -20.73 15.10 27.57
CA ARG A 41 -19.40 15.09 26.94
C ARG A 41 -18.58 13.87 27.38
N GLN A 42 -18.58 13.56 28.67
CA GLN A 42 -17.91 12.38 29.22
C GLN A 42 -18.45 11.09 28.60
N GLU A 43 -19.76 10.98 28.45
CA GLU A 43 -20.38 9.82 27.81
C GLU A 43 -19.98 9.69 26.33
N LEU A 44 -20.01 10.79 25.57
CA LEU A 44 -19.54 10.80 24.18
C LEU A 44 -18.09 10.34 24.06
N ASP A 45 -17.22 10.80 24.96
CA ASP A 45 -15.80 10.41 24.96
C ASP A 45 -15.64 8.92 25.33
N ALA A 46 -16.42 8.41 26.29
CA ALA A 46 -16.44 7.00 26.67
C ALA A 46 -16.94 6.09 25.53
N ILE A 47 -18.00 6.47 24.82
CA ILE A 47 -18.50 5.72 23.66
C ILE A 47 -17.45 5.70 22.55
N ARG A 48 -16.78 6.84 22.27
CA ARG A 48 -15.70 6.91 21.27
C ARG A 48 -14.55 5.98 21.62
N GLU A 49 -14.07 6.00 22.86
CA GLU A 49 -12.97 5.14 23.30
C GLU A 49 -13.32 3.65 23.16
N ASN A 50 -14.54 3.26 23.54
CA ASN A 50 -15.01 1.89 23.37
C ASN A 50 -15.10 1.48 21.88
N LEU A 51 -15.57 2.37 21.01
CA LEU A 51 -15.62 2.13 19.57
C LEU A 51 -14.22 2.04 18.95
N GLU A 52 -13.27 2.85 19.40
CA GLU A 52 -11.87 2.78 18.98
C GLU A 52 -11.24 1.45 19.40
N GLN A 53 -11.44 1.01 20.64
CA GLN A 53 -10.97 -0.29 21.12
C GLN A 53 -11.60 -1.44 20.32
N TYR A 54 -12.90 -1.37 20.01
CA TYR A 54 -13.57 -2.33 19.15
C TYR A 54 -12.95 -2.33 17.74
N ALA A 55 -12.75 -1.16 17.14
CA ALA A 55 -12.15 -1.03 15.82
C ALA A 55 -10.74 -1.62 15.76
N ILE A 56 -9.91 -1.39 16.79
CA ILE A 56 -8.57 -1.97 16.91
C ILE A 56 -8.65 -3.49 17.08
N ALA A 57 -9.50 -3.97 17.98
CA ALA A 57 -9.66 -5.41 18.24
C ALA A 57 -10.18 -6.19 17.03
N HIS A 58 -10.96 -5.52 16.17
CA HIS A 58 -11.52 -6.07 14.94
C HIS A 58 -10.83 -5.56 13.67
N ALA A 59 -9.62 -4.99 13.80
CA ALA A 59 -8.89 -4.44 12.68
C ALA A 59 -8.55 -5.53 11.64
N VAL A 60 -8.88 -5.25 10.39
CA VAL A 60 -8.50 -6.10 9.26
C VAL A 60 -7.11 -5.67 8.79
N GLN A 61 -6.15 -6.58 8.84
CA GLN A 61 -4.81 -6.29 8.34
C GLN A 61 -4.84 -6.07 6.82
N PRO A 62 -4.29 -4.95 6.32
CA PRO A 62 -4.14 -4.75 4.90
C PRO A 62 -3.15 -5.76 4.34
N ARG A 63 -3.26 -6.01 3.03
CA ARG A 63 -2.27 -6.79 2.28
C ARG A 63 -0.88 -6.15 2.44
N PRO A 64 0.18 -6.90 2.81
CA PRO A 64 1.56 -6.41 2.88
C PRO A 64 1.97 -5.49 1.72
N LEU A 65 1.64 -5.85 0.48
CA LEU A 65 1.96 -5.05 -0.71
C LEU A 65 1.43 -3.61 -0.62
N MET A 66 0.24 -3.41 -0.04
CA MET A 66 -0.42 -2.11 0.02
C MET A 66 0.38 -1.10 0.83
N LYS A 67 0.99 -1.55 1.94
CA LYS A 67 1.83 -0.68 2.78
C LYS A 67 3.04 -0.19 1.98
N SER A 68 3.77 -1.11 1.34
CA SER A 68 4.96 -0.77 0.57
C SER A 68 4.64 0.10 -0.64
N LEU A 69 3.53 -0.16 -1.35
CA LEU A 69 3.08 0.67 -2.46
C LEU A 69 2.69 2.08 -2.01
N PHE A 70 1.99 2.20 -0.88
CA PHE A 70 1.63 3.50 -0.31
C PHE A 70 2.88 4.32 0.05
N LEU A 71 3.82 3.71 0.77
CA LEU A 71 5.08 4.35 1.13
C LEU A 71 5.88 4.78 -0.10
N ALA A 72 5.95 3.93 -1.12
CA ALA A 72 6.63 4.25 -2.37
C ALA A 72 5.95 5.40 -3.14
N THR A 73 4.62 5.47 -3.08
CA THR A 73 3.85 6.57 -3.68
C THR A 73 4.14 7.89 -2.97
N VAL A 74 4.12 7.89 -1.63
CA VAL A 74 4.45 9.09 -0.83
C VAL A 74 5.89 9.54 -1.10
N ASP A 75 6.87 8.62 -1.05
CA ASP A 75 8.28 8.88 -1.37
C ASP A 75 8.44 9.48 -2.78
N TYR A 76 7.80 8.90 -3.78
CA TYR A 76 7.86 9.41 -5.15
C TYR A 76 7.27 10.82 -5.26
N MET A 77 6.08 11.06 -4.70
CA MET A 77 5.44 12.37 -4.70
C MET A 77 6.30 13.43 -4.00
N GLU A 78 6.90 13.09 -2.86
CA GLU A 78 7.80 13.98 -2.13
C GLU A 78 9.06 14.31 -2.94
N ARG A 79 9.69 13.31 -3.56
CA ARG A 79 10.85 13.53 -4.44
C ARG A 79 10.52 14.45 -5.61
N LEU A 80 9.36 14.30 -6.25
CA LEU A 80 8.90 15.20 -7.31
C LEU A 80 8.68 16.62 -6.81
N GLN A 81 8.05 16.80 -5.65
CA GLN A 81 7.84 18.11 -5.03
C GLN A 81 9.17 18.80 -4.70
N ASN A 82 10.18 18.01 -4.33
CA ASN A 82 11.54 18.48 -4.03
C ASN A 82 12.42 18.65 -5.29
N GLY A 83 11.84 18.59 -6.49
CA GLY A 83 12.52 18.93 -7.74
C GLY A 83 13.30 17.80 -8.39
N GLU A 84 12.99 16.54 -8.09
CA GLU A 84 13.55 15.41 -8.84
C GLU A 84 13.21 15.52 -10.33
N THR A 85 14.24 15.51 -11.17
CA THR A 85 14.07 15.39 -12.62
C THR A 85 13.66 13.97 -12.99
N VAL A 86 12.43 13.80 -13.47
CA VAL A 86 11.95 12.51 -13.97
C VAL A 86 12.60 12.23 -15.33
N ILE A 87 13.32 11.13 -15.40
CA ILE A 87 13.81 10.53 -16.63
C ILE A 87 12.94 9.31 -16.90
N THR A 88 12.46 9.13 -18.13
CA THR A 88 11.68 7.94 -18.50
C THR A 88 12.58 6.72 -18.64
N PRO A 89 12.34 5.63 -17.89
CA PRO A 89 13.02 4.36 -18.09
C PRO A 89 12.68 3.76 -19.45
N PRO A 90 13.63 3.08 -20.12
CA PRO A 90 13.29 2.31 -21.31
C PRO A 90 12.28 1.22 -20.95
N LEU A 91 11.43 0.83 -21.91
CA LEU A 91 10.53 -0.30 -21.70
C LEU A 91 11.30 -1.61 -21.65
N LEU A 92 10.93 -2.44 -20.68
CA LEU A 92 11.44 -3.78 -20.50
C LEU A 92 11.02 -4.68 -21.66
N SER A 93 11.98 -5.46 -22.13
CA SER A 93 11.81 -6.49 -23.15
C SER A 93 12.88 -7.57 -22.98
N GLN A 94 12.79 -8.63 -23.77
CA GLN A 94 13.75 -9.73 -23.78
C GLN A 94 15.20 -9.31 -24.08
N THR A 95 15.43 -8.12 -24.65
CA THR A 95 16.77 -7.60 -24.96
C THR A 95 17.25 -6.54 -23.98
N SER A 96 16.44 -6.21 -22.96
CA SER A 96 16.81 -5.27 -21.92
C SER A 96 18.04 -5.74 -21.15
N ARG A 97 18.87 -4.78 -20.74
CA ARG A 97 20.07 -5.04 -19.95
C ARG A 97 20.10 -4.14 -18.73
N VAL A 98 20.68 -4.65 -17.64
CA VAL A 98 20.71 -3.97 -16.33
C VAL A 98 21.36 -2.58 -16.44
N GLU A 99 22.40 -2.43 -17.26
CA GLU A 99 23.14 -1.18 -17.40
C GLU A 99 22.30 -0.04 -17.98
N GLN A 100 21.22 -0.36 -18.71
CA GLN A 100 20.29 0.64 -19.25
C GLN A 100 19.49 1.36 -18.15
N TYR A 101 19.45 0.79 -16.95
CA TYR A 101 18.74 1.30 -15.79
C TYR A 101 19.67 1.91 -14.72
N ALA A 102 20.95 2.09 -15.05
CA ALA A 102 21.97 2.58 -14.11
C ALA A 102 21.62 3.94 -13.48
N ALA A 103 20.87 4.81 -14.17
CA ALA A 103 20.44 6.11 -13.65
C ALA A 103 19.59 6.01 -12.38
N TRP A 104 18.86 4.90 -12.20
CA TRP A 104 18.06 4.63 -11.00
C TRP A 104 18.75 3.63 -10.07
N LEU A 105 19.39 2.60 -10.61
CA LEU A 105 20.00 1.52 -9.82
C LEU A 105 21.22 1.99 -9.01
N ASN A 106 21.91 3.04 -9.46
CA ASN A 106 23.11 3.58 -8.79
C ASN A 106 22.80 4.78 -7.90
N ARG A 107 21.52 5.08 -7.66
CA ARG A 107 21.12 6.18 -6.78
C ARG A 107 21.47 5.87 -5.33
N PRO A 108 22.15 6.77 -4.60
CA PRO A 108 22.53 6.52 -3.21
C PRO A 108 21.33 6.48 -2.25
N ASP A 109 20.21 7.12 -2.62
CA ASP A 109 18.96 7.13 -1.84
C ASP A 109 18.04 5.93 -2.14
N PHE A 110 18.41 5.08 -3.11
CA PHE A 110 17.67 3.87 -3.48
C PHE A 110 18.29 2.66 -2.79
N THR A 111 18.04 2.58 -1.49
CA THR A 111 18.56 1.53 -0.61
C THR A 111 17.42 0.75 0.02
N LEU A 112 17.73 -0.49 0.42
CA LEU A 112 16.80 -1.34 1.15
C LEU A 112 16.93 -1.04 2.65
N PRO A 113 15.88 -0.59 3.35
CA PRO A 113 15.90 -0.44 4.80
C PRO A 113 15.99 -1.79 5.52
N ASP A 114 16.80 -1.88 6.58
CA ASP A 114 17.05 -3.11 7.34
C ASP A 114 15.78 -3.74 7.95
N GLU A 115 14.78 -2.92 8.29
CA GLU A 115 13.51 -3.37 8.87
C GLU A 115 12.49 -3.90 7.84
N THR A 116 12.84 -3.95 6.55
CA THR A 116 11.92 -4.41 5.50
C THR A 116 11.69 -5.90 5.61
N THR A 117 10.43 -6.31 5.80
CA THR A 117 10.05 -7.72 5.97
C THR A 117 9.54 -8.41 4.70
N ASP A 118 8.89 -7.67 3.81
CA ASP A 118 8.17 -8.25 2.66
C ASP A 118 8.79 -7.79 1.34
N LEU A 119 8.62 -6.50 1.04
CA LEU A 119 9.13 -5.88 -0.15
C LEU A 119 9.34 -4.37 0.04
N HIS A 120 10.35 -3.84 -0.64
CA HIS A 120 10.62 -2.41 -0.71
C HIS A 120 10.48 -1.92 -2.15
N ILE A 121 9.81 -0.79 -2.37
CA ILE A 121 9.53 -0.25 -3.70
C ILE A 121 10.04 1.19 -3.76
N LYS A 122 10.76 1.52 -4.83
CA LYS A 122 11.06 2.87 -5.25
C LYS A 122 10.48 3.12 -6.64
N ILE A 123 9.39 3.88 -6.72
CA ILE A 123 8.78 4.25 -8.01
C ILE A 123 9.73 5.20 -8.74
N ILE A 124 9.95 4.95 -10.03
CA ILE A 124 10.81 5.76 -10.90
C ILE A 124 10.04 6.41 -12.05
N GLU A 125 8.84 5.90 -12.34
CA GLU A 125 7.89 6.49 -13.28
C GLU A 125 6.47 6.07 -12.87
N ALA A 126 5.53 7.00 -12.93
CA ALA A 126 4.10 6.72 -12.76
C ALA A 126 3.31 7.57 -13.74
N THR A 127 2.87 6.96 -14.84
CA THR A 127 2.01 7.55 -15.85
C THR A 127 0.78 6.66 -16.06
N PRO A 128 -0.29 7.15 -16.70
CA PRO A 128 -1.44 6.31 -17.04
C PRO A 128 -1.10 5.11 -17.94
N ALA A 129 0.01 5.16 -18.68
CA ALA A 129 0.43 4.11 -19.59
C ALA A 129 1.39 3.10 -18.93
N VAL A 130 2.26 3.57 -18.02
CA VAL A 130 3.33 2.76 -17.43
C VAL A 130 3.59 3.21 -16.00
N THR A 131 3.68 2.24 -15.10
CA THR A 131 4.33 2.41 -13.80
C THR A 131 5.65 1.63 -13.82
N SER A 132 6.77 2.29 -13.54
CA SER A 132 8.09 1.68 -13.44
C SER A 132 8.62 1.85 -12.01
N ALA A 133 9.25 0.81 -11.45
CA ALA A 133 9.82 0.84 -10.10
C ALA A 133 11.10 -0.01 -9.99
N VAL A 134 11.95 0.33 -9.03
CA VAL A 134 12.97 -0.58 -8.49
C VAL A 134 12.36 -1.26 -7.27
N VAL A 135 12.37 -2.59 -7.23
CA VAL A 135 11.73 -3.38 -6.17
C VAL A 135 12.73 -4.35 -5.59
N TRP A 136 12.76 -4.46 -4.27
CA TRP A 136 13.48 -5.50 -3.53
C TRP A 136 12.44 -6.42 -2.91
N LEU A 137 12.46 -7.70 -3.30
CA LEU A 137 11.65 -8.75 -2.72
C LEU A 137 12.49 -9.46 -1.65
N ILE A 138 11.94 -9.66 -0.45
CA ILE A 138 12.65 -10.27 0.68
C ILE A 138 12.43 -11.78 0.75
N ASP A 139 11.18 -12.24 0.65
CA ASP A 139 10.84 -13.68 0.65
C ASP A 139 9.85 -14.00 -0.48
N GLU A 140 8.57 -13.68 -0.32
CA GLU A 140 7.55 -13.97 -1.32
C GLU A 140 6.63 -12.77 -1.52
N ALA A 141 6.37 -12.43 -2.78
CA ALA A 141 5.33 -11.48 -3.15
C ALA A 141 3.96 -12.17 -3.10
N GLU A 142 2.93 -11.41 -2.72
CA GLU A 142 1.57 -11.91 -2.72
C GLU A 142 1.15 -12.45 -4.10
N LYS A 143 0.23 -13.41 -4.09
CA LYS A 143 -0.33 -13.95 -5.34
C LYS A 143 -1.20 -12.89 -6.02
N GLU A 144 -0.88 -12.60 -7.28
CA GLU A 144 -1.56 -11.57 -8.08
C GLU A 144 -2.07 -12.12 -9.42
N VAL A 145 -3.02 -11.39 -10.02
CA VAL A 145 -3.54 -11.60 -11.38
C VAL A 145 -3.74 -10.22 -11.99
N HIS A 146 -3.21 -10.00 -13.21
CA HIS A 146 -3.41 -8.77 -13.96
C HIS A 146 -4.24 -9.02 -15.21
N GLU A 147 -5.26 -8.20 -15.43
CA GLU A 147 -6.15 -8.29 -16.60
C GLU A 147 -5.92 -7.16 -17.61
N LYS A 148 -5.34 -6.04 -17.15
CA LYS A 148 -5.23 -4.78 -17.90
C LYS A 148 -3.81 -4.23 -17.95
N GLU A 149 -2.85 -4.98 -17.41
CA GLU A 149 -1.48 -4.54 -17.28
C GLU A 149 -0.56 -5.73 -17.58
N HIS A 150 0.39 -5.53 -18.49
CA HIS A 150 1.52 -6.44 -18.62
C HIS A 150 2.53 -6.13 -17.53
N GLU A 151 2.67 -7.03 -16.55
CA GLU A 151 3.74 -6.94 -15.58
C GLU A 151 5.01 -7.55 -16.16
N ARG A 152 6.10 -6.77 -16.12
CA ARG A 152 7.42 -7.11 -16.64
C ARG A 152 8.43 -6.86 -15.56
N PHE A 153 9.45 -7.70 -15.49
CA PHE A 153 10.60 -7.42 -14.64
C PHE A 153 11.91 -7.92 -15.24
N LEU A 154 12.98 -7.21 -14.89
CA LEU A 154 14.38 -7.56 -15.15
C LEU A 154 15.08 -7.74 -13.81
N VAL A 155 15.65 -8.91 -13.58
CA VAL A 155 16.39 -9.20 -12.35
C VAL A 155 17.74 -8.50 -12.38
N VAL A 156 18.07 -7.82 -11.28
CA VAL A 156 19.28 -7.00 -11.12
C VAL A 156 20.26 -7.64 -10.13
N GLU A 157 19.78 -8.06 -8.97
CA GLU A 157 20.57 -8.71 -7.90
C GLU A 157 19.74 -9.84 -7.29
N GLY A 158 20.40 -10.82 -6.65
CA GLY A 158 19.75 -12.00 -6.11
C GLY A 158 19.11 -12.90 -7.17
N THR A 159 18.32 -13.86 -6.72
CA THR A 159 17.58 -14.79 -7.57
C THR A 159 16.18 -15.01 -7.04
N CYS A 160 15.23 -15.28 -7.94
CA CYS A 160 13.87 -15.64 -7.57
C CYS A 160 13.28 -16.68 -8.52
N THR A 161 12.16 -17.26 -8.13
CA THR A 161 11.27 -17.97 -9.03
C THR A 161 10.02 -17.19 -9.32
N VAL A 162 9.45 -17.41 -10.50
CA VAL A 162 8.10 -17.00 -10.84
C VAL A 162 7.28 -18.25 -11.07
N THR A 163 6.25 -18.44 -10.25
CA THR A 163 5.22 -19.43 -10.54
C THR A 163 4.12 -18.71 -11.29
N ALA A 164 3.80 -19.10 -12.52
CA ALA A 164 2.74 -18.50 -13.34
C ALA A 164 1.84 -19.62 -13.90
N GLY A 165 0.60 -19.70 -13.42
CA GLY A 165 -0.25 -20.87 -13.65
C GLY A 165 0.39 -22.13 -13.06
N GLU A 166 0.66 -23.12 -13.90
CA GLU A 166 1.35 -24.38 -13.51
C GLU A 166 2.86 -24.35 -13.77
N ALA A 167 3.36 -23.31 -14.44
CA ALA A 167 4.76 -23.22 -14.83
C ALA A 167 5.59 -22.55 -13.72
N LEU A 168 6.81 -23.06 -13.51
CA LEU A 168 7.80 -22.51 -12.59
C LEU A 168 9.04 -22.08 -13.38
N PHE A 169 9.39 -20.81 -13.28
CA PHE A 169 10.56 -20.21 -13.92
C PHE A 169 11.57 -19.80 -12.86
N TYR A 170 12.85 -20.04 -13.12
CA TYR A 170 13.96 -19.63 -12.26
C TYR A 170 14.68 -18.47 -12.93
N LEU A 171 14.85 -17.38 -12.20
CA LEU A 171 15.43 -16.14 -12.73
C LEU A 171 16.65 -15.73 -11.92
N LYS A 172 17.65 -15.23 -12.63
CA LYS A 172 18.91 -14.71 -12.08
C LYS A 172 19.21 -13.34 -12.69
N PRO A 173 20.23 -12.61 -12.20
CA PRO A 173 20.55 -11.29 -12.72
C PRO A 173 20.74 -11.27 -14.25
N GLY A 174 20.05 -10.32 -14.89
CA GLY A 174 19.99 -10.18 -16.35
C GLY A 174 18.80 -10.88 -17.01
N ASP A 175 18.08 -11.76 -16.32
CA ASP A 175 16.90 -12.41 -16.88
C ASP A 175 15.71 -11.44 -16.90
N PHE A 176 15.00 -11.43 -18.02
CA PHE A 176 13.72 -10.74 -18.22
C PHE A 176 12.56 -11.74 -18.17
N TYR A 177 11.46 -11.33 -17.57
CA TYR A 177 10.20 -12.07 -17.61
C TYR A 177 9.01 -11.12 -17.79
N GLU A 178 8.03 -11.53 -18.59
CA GLU A 178 6.73 -10.87 -18.72
C GLU A 178 5.65 -11.86 -18.24
N VAL A 179 4.87 -11.42 -17.26
CA VAL A 179 3.74 -12.18 -16.73
C VAL A 179 2.61 -12.14 -17.74
N PRO A 180 2.10 -13.29 -18.22
CA PRO A 180 0.96 -13.31 -19.12
C PRO A 180 -0.31 -12.78 -18.43
N LEU A 181 -1.14 -12.05 -19.16
CA LEU A 181 -2.44 -11.59 -18.67
C LEU A 181 -3.30 -12.78 -18.21
N TYR A 182 -4.19 -12.51 -17.24
CA TYR A 182 -5.13 -13.48 -16.66
C TYR A 182 -4.46 -14.71 -16.03
N THR A 183 -3.14 -14.65 -15.79
CA THR A 183 -2.38 -15.76 -15.21
C THR A 183 -2.06 -15.45 -13.75
N PRO A 184 -2.59 -16.24 -12.80
CA PRO A 184 -2.19 -16.11 -11.41
C PRO A 184 -0.71 -16.41 -11.27
N HIS A 185 0.01 -15.53 -10.60
CA HIS A 185 1.43 -15.67 -10.40
C HIS A 185 1.87 -15.26 -9.00
N THR A 186 3.03 -15.80 -8.60
CA THR A 186 3.69 -15.57 -7.32
C THR A 186 5.19 -15.54 -7.57
N ILE A 187 5.90 -14.61 -6.92
CA ILE A 187 7.35 -14.49 -7.01
C ILE A 187 7.95 -14.84 -5.65
N ARG A 188 8.93 -15.73 -5.64
CA ARG A 188 9.62 -16.17 -4.41
C ARG A 188 11.14 -16.05 -4.55
N VAL A 189 11.79 -15.41 -3.60
CA VAL A 189 13.25 -15.28 -3.52
C VAL A 189 13.87 -16.64 -3.27
N THR A 190 14.97 -16.92 -3.96
CA THR A 190 15.69 -18.20 -3.85
C THR A 190 17.15 -18.03 -3.41
N SER A 191 17.65 -16.80 -3.36
CA SER A 191 18.96 -16.46 -2.85
C SER A 191 18.92 -16.06 -1.36
N PRO A 192 20.06 -16.08 -0.63
CA PRO A 192 20.15 -15.52 0.72
C PRO A 192 19.95 -14.00 0.77
N GLU A 193 20.26 -13.31 -0.33
CA GLU A 193 20.03 -11.87 -0.50
C GLU A 193 18.68 -11.61 -1.19
N PRO A 194 18.05 -10.45 -0.93
CA PRO A 194 16.82 -10.05 -1.61
C PRO A 194 16.92 -10.11 -3.14
N CYS A 195 15.83 -10.50 -3.80
CA CYS A 195 15.76 -10.38 -5.25
C CYS A 195 15.39 -8.95 -5.63
N LYS A 196 16.34 -8.22 -6.24
CA LYS A 196 16.13 -6.86 -6.71
C LYS A 196 15.78 -6.89 -8.18
N VAL A 197 14.70 -6.21 -8.55
CA VAL A 197 14.22 -6.13 -9.93
C VAL A 197 13.96 -4.68 -10.34
N VAL A 198 14.10 -4.40 -11.63
CA VAL A 198 13.34 -3.31 -12.26
C VAL A 198 12.01 -3.91 -12.67
N LEU A 199 10.90 -3.36 -12.20
CA LEU A 199 9.54 -3.80 -12.49
C LEU A 199 8.82 -2.72 -13.30
N GLN A 200 8.05 -3.14 -14.29
CA GLN A 200 7.14 -2.30 -15.05
C GLN A 200 5.76 -2.92 -15.15
N ARG A 201 4.72 -2.14 -14.88
CA ARG A 201 3.33 -2.46 -15.22
C ARG A 201 2.92 -1.56 -16.38
N VAL A 202 2.68 -2.17 -17.53
CA VAL A 202 2.34 -1.47 -18.79
C VAL A 202 0.87 -1.70 -19.09
N ALA A 203 0.08 -0.62 -19.16
CA ALA A 203 -1.35 -0.70 -19.45
C ALA A 203 -1.63 -1.27 -20.86
N VAL A 204 -2.73 -2.04 -20.97
CA VAL A 204 -3.26 -2.63 -22.21
C VAL A 204 -4.26 -1.68 -22.88
#